data_AF-A0A0P9RZW8-F1
#
_entry.id   AF-A0A0P9RZW8-F1
#
_cell.length_a   1.000
_cell.length_b   1.000
_cell.length_c   1.000
_cell.angle_alpha   90.00
_cell.angle_beta   90.00
_cell.angle_gamma   90.00
#
_symmetry.space_group_name_H-M   'P 1'
#
loop_
_entity.id
_entity.type
_entity.pdbx_description
1 polymer ?
#
loop_
_entity_poly.entity_id
_entity_poly.type
_entity_poly.pdbx_seq_one_letter_code
_entity_poly.pdbx_strand_id
1 'polypeptide(L)' 'DKLQHFKDQRYAGWQQPFGQSVLAGEFSLASLAEHAFANELNPQAVSGRQELLEGVVNRFIYA' A
#
# COMPACT_ATOMS: atom_id res chain seq x y z
N ASP A 1 -8.97 14.19 -6.70
CA ASP A 1 -9.84 13.63 -5.65
C ASP A 1 -9.00 13.29 -4.42
N LYS A 2 -9.40 13.78 -3.23
CA LYS A 2 -8.65 13.59 -1.97
C LYS A 2 -8.63 12.12 -1.53
N LEU A 3 -9.73 11.38 -1.72
CA LEU A 3 -9.80 9.97 -1.35
C LEU A 3 -8.91 9.10 -2.25
N GLN A 4 -8.90 9.39 -3.54
CA GLN A 4 -8.02 8.72 -4.49
C GLN A 4 -6.55 8.89 -4.10
N HIS A 5 -6.14 10.11 -3.72
CA HIS A 5 -4.77 10.37 -3.28
C HIS A 5 -4.37 9.53 -2.05
N PHE A 6 -5.24 9.38 -1.05
CA PHE A 6 -4.99 8.52 0.10
C PHE A 6 -4.84 7.04 -0.28
N LYS A 7 -5.68 6.58 -1.21
CA LYS A 7 -5.61 5.21 -1.74
C LYS A 7 -4.28 5.00 -2.48
N ASP A 8 -3.89 5.92 -3.35
CA ASP A 8 -2.63 5.83 -4.10
C ASP A 8 -1.42 5.79 -3.15
N GLN A 9 -1.40 6.64 -2.13
CA GLN A 9 -0.35 6.62 -1.11
C GLN A 9 -0.30 5.28 -0.36
N ARG A 10 -1.45 4.74 0.06
CA ARG A 10 -1.52 3.46 0.79
C ARG A 10 -0.94 2.30 -0.02
N TYR A 11 -1.16 2.29 -1.33
CA TYR A 11 -0.72 1.22 -2.22
C TYR A 11 0.53 1.58 -3.04
N ALA A 12 1.22 2.68 -2.73
CA ALA A 12 2.36 3.18 -3.50
C ALA A 12 3.51 2.16 -3.61
N GLY A 13 3.68 1.28 -2.62
CA GLY A 13 4.66 0.19 -2.64
C GLY A 13 4.48 -0.78 -3.82
N TRP A 14 3.25 -0.97 -4.30
CA TRP A 14 2.97 -1.81 -5.47
C TRP A 14 3.39 -1.18 -6.79
N GLN A 15 3.57 0.13 -6.84
CA GLN A 15 4.08 0.84 -8.02
C GLN A 15 5.62 0.87 -8.06
N GLN A 16 6.29 0.41 -7.00
CA GLN A 16 7.74 0.31 -6.96
C GLN A 16 8.23 -0.95 -7.69
N PRO A 17 9.50 -0.99 -8.15
CA PRO A 17 10.03 -2.10 -8.93
C PRO A 17 9.78 -3.48 -8.31
N PHE A 18 10.04 -3.64 -7.00
CA PHE A 18 9.80 -4.90 -6.32
C PHE A 18 8.32 -5.31 -6.33
N GLY A 19 7.41 -4.40 -6.00
CA GLY A 19 5.97 -4.67 -6.04
C GLY A 19 5.47 -5.03 -7.44
N GLN A 20 6.00 -4.39 -8.48
CA GLN A 20 5.68 -4.71 -9.87
C GLN A 20 6.19 -6.10 -10.27
N SER A 21 7.42 -6.47 -9.92
CA SER A 21 7.96 -7.81 -10.18
C SER A 21 7.15 -8.91 -9.49
N VAL A 22 6.68 -8.67 -8.27
CA VAL A 22 5.77 -9.61 -7.58
C VAL A 22 4.43 -9.73 -8.32
N LEU A 23 3.82 -8.62 -8.74
CA LEU A 23 2.54 -8.63 -9.49
C LEU A 23 2.66 -9.25 -10.87
N ALA A 24 3.82 -9.10 -11.52
CA ALA A 24 4.12 -9.70 -12.82
C ALA A 24 4.36 -11.22 -12.73
N GLY A 25 4.43 -11.79 -11.53
CA GLY A 25 4.68 -13.21 -11.32
C GLY A 25 6.15 -13.61 -11.55
N GLU A 26 7.07 -12.66 -11.49
CA GLU A 26 8.52 -12.91 -11.64
C GLU A 26 9.11 -13.65 -10.44
N PHE A 27 8.37 -13.71 -9.33
CA PHE A 27 8.70 -14.50 -8.15
C PHE A 27 7.79 -15.71 -8.01
N SER A 28 8.40 -16.89 -7.80
CA SER A 28 7.73 -17.99 -7.11
C SER A 28 7.61 -17.71 -5.61
N LEU A 29 6.77 -18.46 -4.89
CA LEU A 29 6.66 -18.35 -3.43
C LEU A 29 8.01 -18.61 -2.72
N ALA A 30 8.79 -19.58 -3.21
CA ALA A 30 10.10 -19.91 -2.62
C ALA A 30 11.10 -18.77 -2.79
N SER A 31 11.25 -18.26 -4.01
CA SER A 31 12.14 -17.11 -4.29
C SER A 31 11.70 -15.84 -3.58
N LEU A 32 10.40 -15.63 -3.37
CA LEU A 32 9.89 -14.47 -2.63
C LEU A 32 10.23 -14.55 -1.14
N ALA A 33 10.12 -15.74 -0.55
CA ALA A 33 10.49 -15.98 0.85
C ALA A 33 12.00 -15.78 1.08
N GLU A 34 12.84 -16.31 0.19
CA GLU A 34 14.29 -16.08 0.23
C GLU A 34 14.64 -14.60 0.08
N HIS A 35 14.00 -13.89 -0.86
CA HIS A 35 14.19 -12.46 -1.05
C HIS A 35 13.82 -11.66 0.21
N ALA A 36 12.70 -12.00 0.86
CA ALA A 36 12.28 -11.34 2.08
C ALA A 36 13.26 -11.56 3.24
N PHE A 37 13.79 -12.78 3.39
CA PHE A 37 14.78 -13.10 4.40
C PHE A 37 16.13 -12.41 4.13
N ALA A 38 16.65 -12.52 2.91
CA ALA A 38 17.96 -11.98 2.54
C ALA A 38 18.02 -10.44 2.60
N ASN A 39 16.89 -9.77 2.41
CA ASN A 39 16.79 -8.31 2.50
C ASN A 39 16.21 -7.83 3.84
N GLU A 40 16.04 -8.74 4.81
CA GLU A 40 15.49 -8.44 6.14
C GLU A 40 14.19 -7.61 6.08
N LEU A 41 13.29 -7.96 5.16
CA LEU A 41 12.07 -7.20 4.94
C LEU A 41 11.20 -7.21 6.19
N ASN A 42 11.04 -6.04 6.80
CA ASN A 42 10.22 -5.82 8.00
C ASN A 42 9.16 -4.74 7.76
N PRO A 43 8.15 -5.01 6.90
CA PRO A 43 7.15 -4.03 6.53
C PRO A 43 6.34 -3.57 7.74
N GLN A 44 6.27 -2.26 7.94
CA GLN A 44 5.47 -1.66 9.01
C GLN A 44 4.09 -1.29 8.46
N ALA A 45 3.04 -1.73 9.17
CA ALA A 45 1.68 -1.38 8.79
C ALA A 45 1.47 0.14 8.90
N VAL A 46 0.84 0.72 7.88
CA VAL A 46 0.44 2.14 7.90
C VAL A 46 -1.04 2.28 8.28
N SER A 47 -1.34 3.31 9.08
CA SER A 47 -2.72 3.63 9.48
C SER A 47 -3.65 3.75 8.27
N GLY A 48 -4.84 3.18 8.38
CA GLY A 48 -5.90 3.32 7.37
C GLY A 48 -6.57 4.70 7.35
N ARG A 49 -6.33 5.53 8.38
CA ARG A 49 -6.90 6.88 8.53
C ARG A 49 -8.43 6.91 8.44
N GLN A 50 -9.12 5.85 8.87
CA GLN A 50 -10.56 5.68 8.69
C GLN A 50 -11.35 6.88 9.24
N GLU A 51 -11.16 7.24 10.51
CA GLU A 51 -11.90 8.32 11.17
C GLU A 51 -11.63 9.68 10.51
N LEU A 52 -10.39 9.89 10.06
CA LEU A 52 -10.02 11.10 9.32
C LEU A 52 -10.75 11.15 7.97
N LEU A 53 -10.79 10.04 7.23
CA LEU A 53 -11.46 9.96 5.93
C LEU A 53 -12.97 10.11 6.04
N GLU A 54 -13.59 9.51 7.06
CA GLU A 54 -15.00 9.74 7.42
C GLU A 54 -15.25 11.24 7.67
N GLY A 55 -14.39 11.90 8.44
CA GLY A 55 -14.48 13.35 8.66
C GLY A 55 -14.28 14.19 7.40
N VAL A 56 -13.47 13.73 6.44
CA VAL A 56 -13.34 14.38 5.12
C VAL A 56 -14.65 14.29 4.35
N VAL A 57 -15.26 13.11 4.26
CA VAL A 57 -16.54 12.91 3.55
C VAL A 57 -17.66 13.72 4.19
N ASN A 58 -17.77 13.70 5.53
CA ASN A 58 -18.78 14.46 6.25
C ASN A 58 -18.72 15.97 5.94
N ARG A 59 -17.52 16.55 5.84
CA ARG A 59 -17.37 17.97 5.46
C ARG A 59 -17.82 18.26 4.02
N PHE A 60 -17.77 17.30 3.11
CA PHE A 60 -18.28 17.49 1.75
C PHE A 60 -19.81 17.34 1.66
N ILE A 61 -20.42 16.56 2.57
CA ILE A 61 -21.88 16.34 2.60
C ILE A 61 -22.60 17.48 3.33
N TYR A 62 -22.03 17.96 4.43
CA TYR A 62 -22.71 18.84 5.38
C TYR A 62 -22.16 20.27 5.44
N ALA A 63 -21.13 20.62 4.66
CA ALA A 63 -20.68 22.01 4.49
C ALA A 63 -21.22 22.58 3.18
#